data_AF-A0A926P7T3-F1
#
_entry.id   AF-A0A926P7T3-F1
#
_cell.length_a   1.000
_cell.length_b   1.000
_cell.length_c   1.000
_cell.angle_alpha   90.00
_cell.angle_beta   90.00
_cell.angle_gamma   90.00
#
_symmetry.space_group_name_H-M   'P 1'
#
loop_
_entity.id
_entity.type
_entity.pdbx_description
1 polymer ?
#
loop_
_entity_poly.entity_id
_entity_poly.type
_entity_poly.pdbx_seq_one_letter_code
_entity_poly.pdbx_strand_id
1 'polypeptide(L)'
;MIADTKLQSEISLTPQKTGEALGTVQQENSSNTPVTSTHLQQRDITWYTTRSRVPVALTIAGSDSGGGAGIQADLKTFAIHCIHGTSALTCVTAQNTQGVTRVDALPVASVVAQIAAVVGDIGVQATKTGMLLNQEIIEAVALEVKAQGLDNLVVDPVMVSRTGAQLIDDEAVESLRDALIPLATIVTPNRYEAQILSGLELHTLDDMQSSAQRIYQLGAKAVLVKGGAMTGNLRGVDVWFDGQTLLTLSTESVETSNTHGTGCTLSSAIAANLALGKDPLSAVRLAKDYVTTALKYALDIGQGTGPVGHFFPLLPADTLNLNVGASKVE
;
A
#
# COMPACT_ATOMS: atom_id res chain seq x y z
N MET A 1 32.46 8.96 39.72
CA MET A 1 32.49 10.43 39.66
C MET A 1 31.45 10.84 38.62
N ILE A 2 30.16 10.92 39.00
CA ILE A 2 29.38 12.15 39.30
C ILE A 2 29.40 13.11 38.08
N ALA A 3 28.32 13.49 37.41
CA ALA A 3 26.90 13.71 37.71
C ALA A 3 26.06 13.36 36.45
N ASP A 4 24.80 12.90 36.41
CA ASP A 4 23.57 13.01 37.21
C ASP A 4 22.93 14.41 37.22
N THR A 5 22.04 14.66 36.24
CA THR A 5 21.13 15.81 36.24
C THR A 5 19.72 15.34 35.91
N LYS A 6 18.93 15.10 36.96
CA LYS A 6 17.46 14.96 36.91
C LYS A 6 16.84 16.32 36.64
N LEU A 7 15.93 16.40 35.66
CA LEU A 7 14.91 17.45 35.59
C LEU A 7 13.59 16.86 36.09
N GLN A 8 13.19 17.26 37.30
CA GLN A 8 11.81 17.22 37.76
C GLN A 8 11.23 18.63 37.56
N SER A 9 10.04 18.72 36.97
CA SER A 9 9.19 19.89 37.09
C SER A 9 7.78 19.40 37.40
N GLU A 10 7.38 19.64 38.64
CA GLU A 10 6.05 19.43 39.18
C GLU A 10 5.11 20.49 38.60
N ILE A 11 3.98 20.06 38.00
CA ILE A 11 2.86 20.94 37.67
C ILE A 11 1.82 20.73 38.76
N SER A 12 1.74 21.72 39.66
CA SER A 12 0.76 21.79 40.75
C SER A 12 -0.59 22.25 40.19
N LEU A 13 -1.61 21.38 40.28
CA LEU A 13 -3.01 21.69 39.95
C LEU A 13 -3.72 22.25 41.20
N THR A 14 -4.18 23.51 41.12
CA THR A 14 -5.16 24.08 42.06
C THR A 14 -6.46 24.41 41.32
N PRO A 15 -7.63 23.98 41.82
CA PRO A 15 -8.91 24.24 41.17
C PRO A 15 -9.51 25.56 41.67
N GLN A 16 -9.86 26.48 40.75
CA GLN A 16 -10.71 27.64 41.05
C GLN A 16 -12.16 27.34 40.65
N LYS A 17 -13.04 27.41 41.67
CA LYS A 17 -14.50 27.48 41.56
C LYS A 17 -14.94 28.94 41.52
N THR A 18 -15.79 29.28 40.56
CA THR A 18 -16.85 30.34 40.59
C THR A 18 -17.76 30.00 39.39
N GLY A 19 -19.08 29.84 39.46
CA GLY A 19 -20.08 30.48 40.32
C GLY A 19 -20.92 31.42 39.46
N GLU A 20 -22.04 30.90 38.93
CA GLU A 20 -23.32 31.55 38.53
C GLU A 20 -23.35 32.85 37.71
N ALA A 21 -24.15 32.86 36.62
CA ALA A 21 -25.37 33.66 36.53
C ALA A 21 -26.13 33.46 35.21
N LEU A 22 -27.43 33.19 35.34
CA LEU A 22 -28.44 33.28 34.29
C LEU A 22 -28.61 34.72 33.81
N GLY A 23 -28.83 34.90 32.49
CA GLY A 23 -29.21 36.17 31.89
C GLY A 23 -30.02 35.95 30.63
N THR A 24 -31.35 35.86 30.79
CA THR A 24 -32.37 36.02 29.76
C THR A 24 -32.29 37.41 29.13
N VAL A 25 -32.19 37.50 27.80
CA VAL A 25 -32.47 38.75 27.06
C VAL A 25 -33.49 38.45 25.95
N GLN A 26 -34.51 39.30 25.94
CA GLN A 26 -35.73 39.25 25.15
C GLN A 26 -35.51 39.56 23.66
N GLN A 27 -36.48 39.11 22.87
CA GLN A 27 -36.70 39.40 21.46
C GLN A 27 -36.77 40.89 21.15
N GLU A 28 -36.08 41.31 20.08
CA GLU A 28 -36.52 42.42 19.25
C GLU A 28 -36.57 41.99 17.78
N ASN A 29 -37.74 42.18 17.17
CA ASN A 29 -38.05 41.98 15.77
C ASN A 29 -37.62 43.20 14.96
N SER A 30 -36.89 42.99 13.85
CA SER A 30 -36.97 43.91 12.71
C SER A 30 -36.60 43.26 11.37
N SER A 31 -37.60 43.24 10.48
CA SER A 31 -37.55 43.40 9.02
C SER A 31 -36.83 42.37 8.12
N ASN A 32 -37.66 41.44 7.62
CA ASN A 32 -37.83 41.01 6.22
C ASN A 32 -36.74 41.36 5.17
N THR A 33 -36.04 40.33 4.71
CA THR A 33 -35.73 40.11 3.29
C THR A 33 -35.83 38.61 2.99
N PRO A 34 -36.65 38.17 2.02
CA PRO A 34 -36.73 36.76 1.69
C PRO A 34 -35.54 36.39 0.80
N VAL A 35 -34.51 35.78 1.39
CA VAL A 35 -33.48 35.09 0.62
C VAL A 35 -34.12 33.80 0.11
N THR A 36 -34.28 33.72 -1.20
CA THR A 36 -34.74 32.52 -1.92
C THR A 36 -33.82 31.35 -1.60
N SER A 37 -34.24 30.49 -0.68
CA SER A 37 -33.60 29.20 -0.44
C SER A 37 -33.84 28.32 -1.66
N THR A 38 -32.85 28.25 -2.53
CA THR A 38 -32.74 27.18 -3.52
C THR A 38 -32.84 25.86 -2.78
N HIS A 39 -33.90 25.11 -3.07
CA HIS A 39 -34.09 23.73 -2.66
C HIS A 39 -32.89 22.90 -3.14
N LEU A 40 -31.85 22.82 -2.33
CA LEU A 40 -30.94 21.68 -2.35
C LEU A 40 -31.81 20.51 -1.92
N GLN A 41 -32.16 19.65 -2.89
CA GLN A 41 -32.72 18.35 -2.61
C GLN A 41 -31.84 17.69 -1.55
N GLN A 42 -32.39 17.63 -0.35
CA GLN A 42 -31.87 16.87 0.77
C GLN A 42 -31.82 15.44 0.26
N ARG A 43 -30.67 15.04 -0.28
CA ARG A 43 -30.39 13.62 -0.52
C ARG A 43 -30.47 13.00 0.86
N ASP A 44 -31.49 12.17 1.07
CA ASP A 44 -31.61 11.35 2.25
C ASP A 44 -30.34 10.51 2.38
N ILE A 45 -29.35 11.02 3.11
CA ILE A 45 -28.21 10.24 3.55
C ILE A 45 -28.75 9.42 4.72
N THR A 46 -29.49 8.37 4.40
CA THR A 46 -29.71 7.25 5.31
C THR A 46 -28.34 6.71 5.66
N TRP A 47 -27.84 7.08 6.85
CA TRP A 47 -26.76 6.35 7.50
C TRP A 47 -27.22 4.90 7.58
N TYR A 48 -26.56 3.99 6.89
CA TYR A 48 -26.87 2.58 7.04
C TYR A 48 -26.42 2.13 8.43
N THR A 49 -27.36 1.92 9.35
CA THR A 49 -27.14 1.34 10.70
C THR A 49 -26.92 -0.17 10.71
N THR A 50 -26.68 -0.80 9.56
CA THR A 50 -26.05 -2.13 9.56
C THR A 50 -24.55 -1.91 9.67
N ARG A 51 -23.99 -2.03 10.88
CA ARG A 51 -22.53 -2.05 11.11
C ARG A 51 -21.91 -3.25 10.38
N SER A 52 -21.77 -3.21 9.06
CA SER A 52 -20.62 -3.86 8.45
C SER A 52 -19.41 -3.09 8.98
N ARG A 53 -18.57 -3.75 9.79
CA ARG A 53 -17.30 -3.15 10.19
C ARG A 53 -16.55 -2.82 8.92
N VAL A 54 -16.12 -1.56 8.76
CA VAL A 54 -15.24 -1.14 7.67
C VAL A 54 -14.01 -2.06 7.73
N PRO A 55 -13.67 -2.80 6.65
CA PRO A 55 -12.50 -3.66 6.68
C PRO A 55 -11.24 -2.83 6.89
N VAL A 56 -10.28 -3.41 7.60
CA VAL A 56 -9.01 -2.79 7.96
C VAL A 56 -7.89 -3.58 7.30
N ALA A 57 -6.94 -2.87 6.69
CA ALA A 57 -5.72 -3.46 6.16
C ALA A 57 -4.49 -2.75 6.75
N LEU A 58 -3.44 -3.51 7.00
CA LEU A 58 -2.15 -3.01 7.48
C LEU A 58 -1.11 -3.09 6.37
N THR A 59 -0.41 -1.98 6.10
CA THR A 59 0.86 -2.01 5.37
C THR A 59 2.04 -1.95 6.33
N ILE A 60 3.05 -2.78 6.10
CA ILE A 60 4.34 -2.74 6.79
C ILE A 60 5.40 -2.41 5.73
N ALA A 61 5.77 -1.14 5.62
CA ALA A 61 6.59 -0.65 4.52
C ALA A 61 7.30 0.68 4.83
N GLY A 62 8.22 1.07 3.95
CA GLY A 62 8.88 2.37 3.98
C GLY A 62 7.99 3.53 3.52
N SER A 63 8.26 4.72 4.05
CA SER A 63 7.62 5.97 3.62
C SER A 63 8.31 6.58 2.41
N ASP A 64 7.52 6.88 1.38
CA ASP A 64 7.90 7.67 0.20
C ASP A 64 7.53 9.13 0.36
N SER A 65 8.54 10.00 0.51
CA SER A 65 8.36 11.46 0.59
C SER A 65 7.68 12.09 -0.64
N GLY A 66 7.84 11.51 -1.84
CA GLY A 66 7.16 11.93 -3.06
C GLY A 66 5.72 11.44 -3.15
N GLY A 67 5.32 10.51 -2.28
CA GLY A 67 3.95 10.02 -2.14
C GLY A 67 3.45 9.14 -3.29
N GLY A 68 4.35 8.62 -4.12
CA GLY A 68 4.01 7.80 -5.29
C GLY A 68 4.04 6.30 -5.04
N ALA A 69 4.84 5.84 -4.07
CA ALA A 69 5.05 4.46 -3.66
C ALA A 69 4.96 4.33 -2.13
N GLY A 70 5.49 3.23 -1.58
CA GLY A 70 5.56 3.01 -0.13
C GLY A 70 4.19 3.04 0.56
N ILE A 71 4.17 3.39 1.85
CA ILE A 71 2.93 3.50 2.62
C ILE A 71 1.94 4.48 1.99
N GLN A 72 2.40 5.51 1.26
CA GLN A 72 1.53 6.50 0.64
C GLN A 72 0.71 5.89 -0.50
N ALA A 73 1.34 5.08 -1.37
CA ALA A 73 0.60 4.33 -2.39
C ALA A 73 -0.35 3.31 -1.74
N ASP A 74 0.11 2.64 -0.68
CA ASP A 74 -0.67 1.62 0.01
C ASP A 74 -1.94 2.22 0.63
N LEU A 75 -1.82 3.30 1.41
CA LEU A 75 -2.94 3.99 2.04
C LEU A 75 -3.89 4.62 1.03
N LYS A 76 -3.38 5.21 -0.08
CA LYS A 76 -4.23 5.70 -1.18
C LYS A 76 -5.04 4.57 -1.81
N THR A 77 -4.39 3.43 -2.04
CA THR A 77 -5.04 2.25 -2.62
C THR A 77 -6.12 1.73 -1.67
N PHE A 78 -5.82 1.59 -0.39
CA PHE A 78 -6.79 1.17 0.63
C PHE A 78 -8.00 2.11 0.69
N ALA A 79 -7.79 3.42 0.71
CA ALA A 79 -8.87 4.42 0.76
C ALA A 79 -9.81 4.31 -0.45
N ILE A 80 -9.27 4.12 -1.66
CA ILE A 80 -10.06 3.98 -2.89
C ILE A 80 -10.85 2.67 -2.93
N HIS A 81 -10.41 1.65 -2.21
CA HIS A 81 -11.13 0.38 -2.03
C HIS A 81 -12.09 0.40 -0.82
N CYS A 82 -12.33 1.56 -0.20
CA CYS A 82 -13.13 1.71 1.00
C CYS A 82 -12.63 0.87 2.19
N ILE A 83 -11.31 0.71 2.30
CA ILE A 83 -10.62 0.03 3.40
C ILE A 83 -10.03 1.07 4.33
N HIS A 84 -10.19 0.86 5.64
CA HIS A 84 -9.44 1.63 6.62
C HIS A 84 -7.97 1.18 6.60
N GLY A 85 -7.14 1.99 5.95
CA GLY A 85 -5.71 1.73 5.85
C GLY A 85 -4.98 2.10 7.14
N THR A 86 -4.15 1.19 7.63
CA THR A 86 -3.23 1.37 8.76
C THR A 86 -1.79 1.09 8.31
N SER A 87 -0.79 1.56 9.05
CA SER A 87 0.61 1.43 8.65
C SER A 87 1.55 1.20 9.83
N ALA A 88 2.55 0.36 9.64
CA ALA A 88 3.76 0.28 10.45
C ALA A 88 4.97 0.63 9.58
N LEU A 89 5.66 1.73 9.89
CA LEU A 89 6.76 2.24 9.10
C LEU A 89 8.04 1.47 9.41
N THR A 90 8.74 1.02 8.37
CA THR A 90 10.05 0.35 8.47
C THR A 90 11.21 1.31 8.26
N CYS A 91 11.00 2.33 7.43
CA CYS A 91 11.99 3.36 7.14
C CYS A 91 11.30 4.61 6.59
N VAL A 92 12.03 5.72 6.56
CA VAL A 92 11.65 6.94 5.87
C VAL A 92 12.69 7.22 4.79
N THR A 93 12.25 7.52 3.57
CA THR A 93 13.16 7.92 2.51
C THR A 93 12.98 9.39 2.16
N ALA A 94 14.09 10.12 2.01
CA ALA A 94 14.10 11.36 1.25
C ALA A 94 14.16 10.96 -0.23
N GLN A 95 13.01 10.93 -0.88
CA GLN A 95 12.90 10.54 -2.28
C GLN A 95 11.92 11.45 -3.03
N ASN A 96 12.08 11.52 -4.34
CA ASN A 96 11.21 12.23 -5.27
C ASN A 96 11.20 11.51 -6.62
N THR A 97 10.58 12.10 -7.64
CA THR A 97 10.42 11.49 -8.97
C THR A 97 11.74 11.18 -9.68
N GLN A 98 12.86 11.78 -9.25
CA GLN A 98 14.20 11.56 -9.82
C GLN A 98 15.01 10.49 -9.07
N GLY A 99 14.57 10.05 -7.89
CA GLY A 99 15.23 9.00 -7.13
C GLY A 99 15.24 9.23 -5.61
N VAL A 100 16.05 8.41 -4.94
CA VAL A 100 16.20 8.39 -3.48
C VAL A 100 17.56 9.01 -3.12
N THR A 101 17.57 9.99 -2.21
CA THR A 101 18.80 10.65 -1.74
C THR A 101 19.20 10.24 -0.33
N ARG A 102 18.26 9.72 0.45
CA ARG A 102 18.50 9.21 1.81
C ARG A 102 17.47 8.15 2.19
N VAL A 103 17.92 7.15 2.95
CA VAL A 103 17.08 6.13 3.57
C VAL A 103 17.45 6.06 5.04
N ASP A 104 16.46 6.24 5.92
CA ASP A 104 16.62 6.11 7.37
C ASP A 104 15.75 4.96 7.87
N ALA A 105 16.39 3.89 8.34
CA ALA A 105 15.72 2.77 9.00
C ALA A 105 15.07 3.23 10.31
N LEU A 106 13.85 2.77 10.59
CA LEU A 106 13.29 2.86 11.93
C LEU A 106 13.90 1.74 12.80
N PRO A 107 14.06 1.98 14.12
CA PRO A 107 14.45 0.92 15.04
C PRO A 107 13.43 -0.23 15.00
N VAL A 108 13.90 -1.49 15.03
CA VAL A 108 13.05 -2.70 15.04
C VAL A 108 11.96 -2.62 16.10
N ALA A 109 12.30 -2.19 17.32
CA ALA A 109 11.35 -2.02 18.41
C ALA A 109 10.21 -1.03 18.07
N SER A 110 10.48 -0.01 17.24
CA SER A 110 9.45 0.91 16.77
C SER A 110 8.53 0.25 15.73
N VAL A 111 9.06 -0.58 14.83
CA VAL A 111 8.25 -1.33 13.86
C VAL A 111 7.31 -2.29 14.60
N VAL A 112 7.83 -3.09 15.53
CA VAL A 112 7.06 -4.03 16.35
C VAL A 112 5.99 -3.30 17.17
N ALA A 113 6.34 -2.20 17.83
CA ALA A 113 5.38 -1.43 18.62
C ALA A 113 4.23 -0.87 17.77
N GLN A 114 4.49 -0.45 16.53
CA GLN A 114 3.44 0.01 15.61
C GLN A 114 2.51 -1.15 15.21
N ILE A 115 3.06 -2.33 14.87
CA ILE A 115 2.26 -3.51 14.53
C ILE A 115 1.37 -3.90 15.72
N ALA A 116 1.95 -4.01 16.92
CA ALA A 116 1.23 -4.37 18.13
C ALA A 116 0.12 -3.36 18.47
N ALA A 117 0.38 -2.06 18.32
CA ALA A 117 -0.62 -1.03 18.59
C ALA A 117 -1.82 -1.12 17.64
N VAL A 118 -1.58 -1.34 16.34
CA VAL A 118 -2.66 -1.48 15.35
C VAL A 118 -3.42 -2.79 15.56
N VAL A 119 -2.72 -3.92 15.65
CA VAL A 119 -3.36 -5.23 15.69
C VAL A 119 -4.07 -5.46 17.03
N GLY A 120 -3.51 -4.97 18.14
CA GLY A 120 -4.04 -5.19 19.48
C GLY A 120 -5.35 -4.46 19.79
N ASP A 121 -5.63 -3.33 19.14
CA ASP A 121 -6.86 -2.54 19.34
C ASP A 121 -7.80 -2.60 18.12
N ILE A 122 -7.27 -2.26 16.95
CA ILE A 122 -8.07 -2.09 15.72
C ILE A 122 -8.36 -3.46 15.08
N GLY A 123 -7.36 -4.33 15.04
CA GLY A 123 -7.38 -5.59 14.29
C GLY A 123 -7.33 -5.36 12.77
N VAL A 124 -6.95 -6.39 12.03
CA VAL A 124 -6.75 -6.29 10.56
C VAL A 124 -7.31 -7.52 9.85
N GLN A 125 -7.86 -7.33 8.65
CA GLN A 125 -8.36 -8.43 7.81
C GLN A 125 -7.36 -8.84 6.72
N ALA A 126 -6.42 -7.97 6.37
CA ALA A 126 -5.29 -8.31 5.50
C ALA A 126 -4.06 -7.47 5.88
N THR A 127 -2.89 -8.02 5.58
CA THR A 127 -1.61 -7.35 5.77
C THR A 127 -0.82 -7.38 4.47
N LYS A 128 -0.09 -6.30 4.19
CA LYS A 128 0.85 -6.21 3.07
C LYS A 128 2.22 -5.81 3.59
N THR A 129 3.28 -6.50 3.16
CA THR A 129 4.65 -6.03 3.37
C THR A 129 5.18 -5.39 2.09
N GLY A 130 5.86 -4.25 2.24
CA GLY A 130 6.60 -3.58 1.16
C GLY A 130 8.10 -3.63 1.42
N MET A 131 8.78 -2.48 1.25
CA MET A 131 10.21 -2.38 1.56
C MET A 131 10.47 -2.56 3.06
N LEU A 132 11.14 -3.64 3.44
CA LEU A 132 11.51 -3.99 4.83
C LEU A 132 12.97 -3.63 5.17
N LEU A 133 13.77 -3.28 4.16
CA LEU A 133 15.13 -2.71 4.23
C LEU A 133 16.24 -3.66 4.69
N ASN A 134 16.11 -4.37 5.81
CA ASN A 134 17.20 -5.20 6.35
C ASN A 134 16.70 -6.48 7.03
N GLN A 135 17.64 -7.39 7.31
CA GLN A 135 17.40 -8.66 7.97
C GLN A 135 16.63 -8.49 9.28
N GLU A 136 17.05 -7.57 10.16
CA GLU A 136 16.48 -7.49 11.51
C GLU A 136 15.02 -7.06 11.50
N ILE A 137 14.63 -6.16 10.57
CA ILE A 137 13.23 -5.78 10.37
C ILE A 137 12.45 -6.95 9.76
N ILE A 138 13.01 -7.66 8.77
CA ILE A 138 12.33 -8.79 8.12
C ILE A 138 12.02 -9.90 9.13
N GLU A 139 13.00 -10.28 9.95
CA GLU A 139 12.83 -11.30 10.99
C GLU A 139 11.79 -10.88 12.03
N ALA A 140 11.86 -9.63 12.51
CA ALA A 140 10.88 -9.12 13.47
C ALA A 140 9.47 -9.07 12.90
N VAL A 141 9.31 -8.68 11.63
CA VAL A 141 8.01 -8.68 10.94
C VAL A 141 7.50 -10.10 10.77
N ALA A 142 8.33 -11.07 10.38
CA ALA A 142 7.92 -12.47 10.27
C ALA A 142 7.46 -13.05 11.62
N LEU A 143 8.17 -12.71 12.70
CA LEU A 143 7.76 -13.08 14.06
C LEU A 143 6.40 -12.50 14.44
N GLU A 144 6.17 -11.20 14.21
CA GLU A 144 4.88 -10.56 14.50
C GLU A 144 3.74 -11.12 13.63
N VAL A 145 3.96 -11.33 12.33
CA VAL A 145 2.98 -11.95 11.44
C VAL A 145 2.51 -13.29 12.00
N LYS A 146 3.45 -14.13 12.45
CA LYS A 146 3.14 -15.44 13.01
C LYS A 146 2.47 -15.33 14.39
N ALA A 147 2.99 -14.49 15.28
CA ALA A 147 2.49 -14.33 16.64
C ALA A 147 1.07 -13.77 16.68
N GLN A 148 0.73 -12.88 15.76
CA GLN A 148 -0.56 -12.20 15.68
C GLN A 148 -1.58 -12.92 14.77
N GLY A 149 -1.18 -13.99 14.06
CA GLY A 149 -2.07 -14.75 13.17
C GLY A 149 -2.52 -13.96 11.94
N LEU A 150 -1.60 -13.24 11.28
CA LEU A 150 -1.90 -12.42 10.11
C LEU A 150 -2.01 -13.25 8.82
N ASP A 151 -3.06 -14.07 8.71
CA ASP A 151 -3.19 -15.13 7.71
C ASP A 151 -3.38 -14.67 6.25
N ASN A 152 -3.90 -13.45 6.05
CA ASN A 152 -4.10 -12.80 4.75
C ASN A 152 -2.93 -11.86 4.45
N LEU A 153 -1.74 -12.44 4.30
CA LEU A 153 -0.49 -11.73 4.07
C LEU A 153 -0.14 -11.68 2.57
N VAL A 154 -0.02 -10.47 2.04
CA VAL A 154 0.58 -10.20 0.72
C VAL A 154 2.02 -9.73 0.91
N VAL A 155 2.98 -10.50 0.39
CA VAL A 155 4.40 -10.13 0.42
C VAL A 155 4.80 -9.53 -0.92
N ASP A 156 5.09 -8.23 -0.96
CA ASP A 156 5.80 -7.59 -2.07
C ASP A 156 7.29 -7.62 -1.76
N PRO A 157 8.08 -8.55 -2.37
CA PRO A 157 9.45 -8.83 -1.97
C PRO A 157 10.40 -7.77 -2.54
N VAL A 158 10.29 -6.53 -2.07
CA VAL A 158 11.07 -5.39 -2.58
C VAL A 158 12.54 -5.56 -2.20
N MET A 159 13.31 -6.14 -3.12
CA MET A 159 14.76 -6.39 -2.98
C MET A 159 15.61 -5.54 -3.92
N VAL A 160 15.00 -4.98 -4.97
CA VAL A 160 15.70 -4.29 -6.05
C VAL A 160 14.97 -3.02 -6.44
N SER A 161 15.72 -2.01 -6.86
CA SER A 161 15.18 -0.81 -7.47
C SER A 161 14.62 -1.14 -8.85
N ARG A 162 13.87 -0.20 -9.43
CA ARG A 162 13.37 -0.32 -10.81
C ARG A 162 14.48 -0.49 -11.84
N THR A 163 15.67 0.02 -11.54
CA THR A 163 16.85 -0.09 -12.42
C THR A 163 17.63 -1.39 -12.17
N GLY A 164 17.11 -2.29 -11.33
CA GLY A 164 17.74 -3.57 -10.98
C GLY A 164 18.84 -3.45 -9.91
N ALA A 165 19.03 -2.28 -9.30
CA ALA A 165 20.02 -2.13 -8.23
C ALA A 165 19.50 -2.79 -6.95
N GLN A 166 20.26 -3.71 -6.37
CA GLN A 166 19.91 -4.37 -5.12
C GLN A 166 19.77 -3.34 -3.97
N LEU A 167 18.64 -3.39 -3.27
CA LEU A 167 18.24 -2.46 -2.21
C LEU A 167 18.53 -3.00 -0.80
N ILE A 168 18.63 -4.33 -0.67
CA ILE A 168 18.87 -5.04 0.59
C ILE A 168 20.00 -6.04 0.41
N ASP A 169 20.77 -6.32 1.46
CA ASP A 169 21.88 -7.27 1.42
C ASP A 169 21.40 -8.73 1.28
N ASP A 170 22.36 -9.64 1.06
CA ASP A 170 22.06 -11.05 0.80
C ASP A 170 21.44 -11.71 2.04
N GLU A 171 21.84 -11.30 3.25
CA GLU A 171 21.27 -11.76 4.51
C GLU A 171 19.79 -11.38 4.65
N ALA A 172 19.40 -10.18 4.22
CA ALA A 172 18.01 -9.76 4.16
C ALA A 172 17.21 -10.55 3.11
N VAL A 173 17.81 -10.90 1.96
CA VAL A 173 17.19 -11.78 0.96
C VAL A 173 16.95 -13.19 1.53
N GLU A 174 17.93 -13.75 2.24
CA GLU A 174 17.78 -15.04 2.92
C GLU A 174 16.65 -15.01 3.96
N SER A 175 16.60 -13.96 4.77
CA SER A 175 15.55 -13.78 5.77
C SER A 175 14.16 -13.66 5.15
N LEU A 176 14.05 -12.96 4.02
CA LEU A 176 12.81 -12.87 3.25
C LEU A 176 12.38 -14.27 2.75
N ARG A 177 13.32 -15.03 2.19
CA ARG A 177 13.11 -16.38 1.66
C ARG A 177 12.69 -17.38 2.73
N ASP A 178 13.38 -17.38 3.86
CA ASP A 178 13.31 -18.47 4.83
C ASP A 178 12.36 -18.17 6.00
N ALA A 179 12.09 -16.89 6.31
CA ALA A 179 11.22 -16.50 7.41
C ALA A 179 9.87 -15.91 6.98
N LEU A 180 9.83 -15.05 5.95
CA LEU A 180 8.62 -14.28 5.61
C LEU A 180 7.79 -14.89 4.48
N ILE A 181 8.41 -15.28 3.36
CA ILE A 181 7.72 -15.90 2.22
C ILE A 181 6.91 -17.15 2.62
N PRO A 182 7.37 -18.04 3.52
CA PRO A 182 6.58 -19.19 3.97
C PRO A 182 5.26 -18.82 4.67
N LEU A 183 5.11 -17.58 5.12
CA LEU A 183 3.90 -17.08 5.77
C LEU A 183 2.92 -16.43 4.78
N ALA A 184 3.34 -16.19 3.53
CA ALA A 184 2.58 -15.42 2.56
C ALA A 184 1.35 -16.19 2.05
N THR A 185 0.20 -15.51 2.00
CA THR A 185 -0.93 -15.94 1.17
C THR A 185 -0.58 -15.77 -0.30
N ILE A 186 0.03 -14.64 -0.66
CA ILE A 186 0.45 -14.33 -2.02
C ILE A 186 1.80 -13.61 -1.92
N VAL A 187 2.80 -14.09 -2.67
CA VAL A 187 4.03 -13.32 -2.93
C VAL A 187 4.00 -12.76 -4.34
N THR A 188 4.38 -11.48 -4.51
CA THR A 188 4.22 -10.75 -5.78
C THR A 188 5.56 -10.27 -6.35
N PRO A 189 6.53 -11.15 -6.68
CA PRO A 189 7.83 -10.73 -7.18
C PRO A 189 7.74 -10.12 -8.59
N ASN A 190 8.49 -9.06 -8.86
CA ASN A 190 8.75 -8.57 -10.21
C ASN A 190 9.79 -9.48 -10.91
N ARG A 191 10.08 -9.22 -12.20
CA ARG A 191 11.08 -9.98 -12.97
C ARG A 191 12.40 -10.20 -12.22
N TYR A 192 13.03 -9.12 -11.76
CA TYR A 192 14.34 -9.18 -11.10
C TYR A 192 14.26 -9.88 -9.74
N GLU A 193 13.20 -9.61 -8.97
CA GLU A 193 12.95 -10.28 -7.69
C GLU A 193 12.72 -11.78 -7.89
N ALA A 194 12.00 -12.16 -8.94
CA ALA A 194 11.74 -13.55 -9.28
C ALA A 194 13.03 -14.27 -9.73
N GLN A 195 13.93 -13.59 -10.45
CA GLN A 195 15.24 -14.14 -10.79
C GLN A 195 16.05 -14.48 -9.53
N ILE A 196 16.10 -13.55 -8.57
CA ILE A 196 16.80 -13.73 -7.29
C ILE A 196 16.19 -14.90 -6.49
N LEU A 197 14.87 -14.91 -6.32
CA LEU A 197 14.20 -15.92 -5.49
C LEU A 197 14.18 -17.32 -6.11
N SER A 198 14.11 -17.41 -7.45
CA SER A 198 14.08 -18.69 -8.16
C SER A 198 15.47 -19.22 -8.52
N GLY A 199 16.46 -18.35 -8.64
CA GLY A 199 17.78 -18.67 -9.22
C GLY A 199 17.74 -18.91 -10.73
N LEU A 200 16.68 -18.49 -11.42
CA LEU A 200 16.50 -18.64 -12.87
C LEU A 200 16.70 -17.30 -13.58
N GLU A 201 17.12 -17.34 -14.84
CA GLU A 201 16.97 -16.19 -15.74
C GLU A 201 15.57 -16.14 -16.33
N LEU A 202 14.99 -14.94 -16.46
CA LEU A 202 13.64 -14.74 -16.98
C LEU A 202 13.68 -13.94 -18.28
N HIS A 203 13.49 -14.63 -19.41
CA HIS A 203 13.43 -14.02 -20.75
C HIS A 203 12.12 -14.36 -21.48
N THR A 204 11.48 -15.46 -21.13
CA THR A 204 10.30 -16.00 -21.79
C THR A 204 9.13 -16.21 -20.80
N LEU A 205 7.94 -16.48 -21.34
CA LEU A 205 6.78 -16.86 -20.52
C LEU A 205 7.03 -18.16 -19.76
N ASP A 206 7.70 -19.14 -20.38
CA ASP A 206 8.01 -20.43 -19.76
C ASP A 206 8.99 -20.26 -18.58
N ASP A 207 9.93 -19.32 -18.68
CA ASP A 207 10.82 -18.97 -17.57
C ASP A 207 10.03 -18.36 -16.41
N MET A 208 9.09 -17.46 -16.71
CA MET A 208 8.22 -16.87 -15.69
C MET A 208 7.38 -17.95 -14.98
N GLN A 209 6.81 -18.90 -15.74
CA GLN A 209 6.07 -20.04 -15.19
C GLN A 209 6.94 -20.93 -14.31
N SER A 210 8.14 -21.27 -14.78
CA SER A 210 9.11 -22.07 -14.01
C SER A 210 9.54 -21.35 -12.73
N SER A 211 9.74 -20.04 -12.79
CA SER A 211 10.08 -19.23 -11.62
C SER A 211 8.95 -19.18 -10.60
N ALA A 212 7.68 -19.07 -11.04
CA ALA A 212 6.53 -19.08 -10.15
C ALA A 212 6.44 -20.42 -9.39
N GLN A 213 6.66 -21.53 -10.09
CA GLN A 213 6.69 -22.86 -9.48
C GLN A 213 7.86 -23.03 -8.50
N ARG A 214 9.03 -22.48 -8.82
CA ARG A 214 10.22 -22.54 -7.94
C ARG A 214 10.04 -21.72 -6.67
N ILE A 215 9.51 -20.50 -6.80
CA ILE A 215 9.22 -19.59 -5.69
C ILE A 215 8.12 -20.17 -4.79
N TYR A 216 7.14 -20.88 -5.35
CA TYR A 216 6.11 -21.57 -4.57
C TYR A 216 6.71 -22.61 -3.62
N GLN A 217 7.81 -23.28 -4.00
CA GLN A 217 8.51 -24.24 -3.12
C GLN A 217 9.14 -23.59 -1.89
N LEU A 218 9.23 -22.25 -1.84
CA LEU A 218 9.66 -21.52 -0.64
C LEU A 218 8.55 -21.45 0.43
N GLY A 219 7.33 -21.88 0.13
CA GLY A 219 6.26 -22.06 1.12
C GLY A 219 5.10 -21.06 1.05
N ALA A 220 5.12 -20.10 0.12
CA ALA A 220 3.97 -19.22 -0.11
C ALA A 220 2.75 -20.03 -0.60
N LYS A 221 1.54 -19.62 -0.21
CA LYS A 221 0.30 -20.28 -0.66
C LYS A 221 -0.01 -20.00 -2.14
N ALA A 222 0.48 -18.89 -2.68
CA ALA A 222 0.42 -18.57 -4.09
C ALA A 222 1.51 -17.55 -4.49
N VAL A 223 1.83 -17.53 -5.78
CA VAL A 223 2.86 -16.68 -6.38
C VAL A 223 2.27 -15.94 -7.58
N LEU A 224 2.52 -14.62 -7.64
CA LEU A 224 2.24 -13.78 -8.80
C LEU A 224 3.54 -13.15 -9.33
N VAL A 225 4.13 -13.77 -10.36
CA VAL A 225 5.31 -13.22 -11.03
C VAL A 225 4.88 -12.11 -11.98
N LYS A 226 5.32 -10.88 -11.72
CA LYS A 226 4.90 -9.68 -12.47
C LYS A 226 5.79 -9.46 -13.69
N GLY A 227 5.20 -9.36 -14.89
CA GLY A 227 5.93 -9.13 -16.15
C GLY A 227 6.00 -7.67 -16.60
N GLY A 228 5.56 -6.71 -15.78
CA GLY A 228 5.59 -5.28 -16.13
C GLY A 228 6.97 -4.73 -16.54
N ALA A 229 8.06 -5.38 -16.12
CA ALA A 229 9.45 -5.04 -16.49
C ALA A 229 10.00 -5.85 -17.69
N MET A 230 9.19 -6.72 -18.29
CA MET A 230 9.54 -7.47 -19.50
C MET A 230 9.37 -6.59 -20.74
N THR A 231 10.03 -6.98 -21.83
CA THR A 231 9.97 -6.27 -23.11
C THR A 231 8.97 -6.92 -24.08
N GLY A 232 8.53 -6.15 -25.08
CA GLY A 232 7.66 -6.65 -26.15
C GLY A 232 6.33 -7.22 -25.65
N ASN A 233 5.92 -8.36 -26.20
CA ASN A 233 4.62 -8.99 -25.95
C ASN A 233 4.44 -9.53 -24.52
N LEU A 234 5.50 -9.56 -23.71
CA LEU A 234 5.44 -9.97 -22.30
C LEU A 234 5.23 -8.79 -21.34
N ARG A 235 5.29 -7.54 -21.83
CA ARG A 235 5.01 -6.36 -21.02
C ARG A 235 3.55 -6.40 -20.56
N GLY A 236 3.34 -6.37 -19.24
CA GLY A 236 1.99 -6.42 -18.64
C GLY A 236 1.40 -7.83 -18.57
N VAL A 237 2.16 -8.87 -18.88
CA VAL A 237 1.77 -10.27 -18.70
C VAL A 237 2.29 -10.77 -17.37
N ASP A 238 1.41 -11.18 -16.47
CA ASP A 238 1.79 -11.76 -15.17
C ASP A 238 1.50 -13.26 -15.15
N VAL A 239 2.20 -14.00 -14.28
CA VAL A 239 1.99 -15.44 -14.11
C VAL A 239 1.54 -15.74 -12.68
N TRP A 240 0.39 -16.39 -12.55
CA TRP A 240 -0.16 -16.88 -11.30
C TRP A 240 0.11 -18.37 -11.13
N PHE A 241 0.52 -18.78 -9.92
CA PHE A 241 0.60 -20.18 -9.52
C PHE A 241 0.22 -20.37 -8.05
N ASP A 242 -0.69 -21.30 -7.75
CA ASP A 242 -1.16 -21.62 -6.38
C ASP A 242 -0.90 -23.08 -5.96
N GLY A 243 0.01 -23.77 -6.67
CA GLY A 243 0.30 -25.18 -6.45
C GLY A 243 -0.60 -26.13 -7.25
N GLN A 244 -1.73 -25.66 -7.79
CA GLN A 244 -2.65 -26.47 -8.61
C GLN A 244 -2.87 -25.85 -9.99
N THR A 245 -3.08 -24.53 -10.01
CA THR A 245 -3.51 -23.77 -11.17
C THR A 245 -2.38 -22.83 -11.59
N LEU A 246 -1.90 -23.00 -12.82
CA LEU A 246 -0.95 -22.11 -13.47
C LEU A 246 -1.68 -21.29 -14.53
N LEU A 247 -1.67 -19.96 -14.39
CA LEU A 247 -2.40 -19.06 -15.29
C LEU A 247 -1.53 -17.89 -15.74
N THR A 248 -1.67 -17.55 -17.01
CA THR A 248 -1.18 -16.28 -17.55
C THR A 248 -2.30 -15.24 -17.42
N LEU A 249 -1.99 -14.13 -16.76
CA LEU A 249 -2.89 -13.00 -16.57
C LEU A 249 -2.40 -11.84 -17.42
N SER A 250 -3.17 -11.46 -18.43
CA SER A 250 -2.82 -10.39 -19.35
C SER A 250 -3.82 -9.25 -19.26
N THR A 251 -3.30 -8.03 -19.26
CA THR A 251 -4.07 -6.80 -19.45
C THR A 251 -3.48 -6.02 -20.63
N GLU A 252 -4.15 -4.96 -21.07
CA GLU A 252 -3.59 -4.08 -22.09
C GLU A 252 -2.27 -3.45 -21.61
N SER A 253 -1.31 -3.28 -22.52
CA SER A 253 -0.12 -2.46 -22.26
C SER A 253 -0.55 -1.01 -22.21
N VAL A 254 -0.15 -0.29 -21.17
CA VAL A 254 -0.35 1.16 -21.06
C VAL A 254 0.95 1.85 -21.41
N GLU A 255 0.93 2.63 -22.49
CA GLU A 255 2.07 3.45 -22.91
C GLU A 255 2.16 4.70 -22.05
N THR A 256 2.92 4.59 -20.95
CA THR A 256 3.25 5.69 -20.06
C THR A 256 4.65 5.50 -19.47
N SER A 257 5.38 6.59 -19.32
CA SER A 257 6.64 6.63 -18.55
C SER A 257 6.38 6.73 -17.03
N ASN A 258 5.19 7.18 -16.63
CA ASN A 258 4.80 7.47 -15.25
C ASN A 258 4.26 6.21 -14.57
N THR A 259 5.19 5.40 -14.07
CA THR A 259 4.90 4.09 -13.46
C THR A 259 5.25 4.06 -11.98
N HIS A 260 5.58 5.20 -11.35
CA HIS A 260 6.02 5.21 -9.94
C HIS A 260 4.93 4.62 -9.03
N GLY A 261 5.33 3.71 -8.14
CA GLY A 261 4.42 2.95 -7.28
C GLY A 261 3.58 1.82 -7.87
N THR A 262 3.72 1.44 -9.16
CA THR A 262 2.91 0.33 -9.74
C THR A 262 2.93 -0.96 -8.91
N GLY A 263 4.12 -1.41 -8.48
CA GLY A 263 4.28 -2.62 -7.66
C GLY A 263 3.56 -2.52 -6.31
N CYS A 264 3.83 -1.46 -5.55
CA CYS A 264 3.18 -1.22 -4.26
C CYS A 264 1.66 -1.09 -4.39
N THR A 265 1.19 -0.46 -5.47
CA THR A 265 -0.25 -0.29 -5.74
C THR A 265 -0.90 -1.64 -6.05
N LEU A 266 -0.24 -2.51 -6.83
CA LEU A 266 -0.75 -3.85 -7.12
C LEU A 266 -0.85 -4.70 -5.86
N SER A 267 0.23 -4.81 -5.10
CA SER A 267 0.25 -5.62 -3.86
C SER A 267 -0.74 -5.09 -2.82
N SER A 268 -0.90 -3.77 -2.71
CA SER A 268 -1.91 -3.16 -1.83
C SER A 268 -3.34 -3.35 -2.32
N ALA A 269 -3.60 -3.32 -3.64
CA ALA A 269 -4.92 -3.62 -4.17
C ALA A 269 -5.29 -5.09 -3.98
N ILE A 270 -4.31 -6.01 -4.04
CA ILE A 270 -4.52 -7.42 -3.69
C ILE A 270 -4.91 -7.53 -2.21
N ALA A 271 -4.14 -6.91 -1.31
CA ALA A 271 -4.44 -6.94 0.13
C ALA A 271 -5.81 -6.31 0.46
N ALA A 272 -6.18 -5.22 -0.22
CA ALA A 272 -7.50 -4.61 -0.09
C ALA A 272 -8.63 -5.59 -0.48
N ASN A 273 -8.48 -6.31 -1.58
CA ASN A 273 -9.46 -7.30 -2.02
C ASN A 273 -9.52 -8.53 -1.10
N LEU A 274 -8.39 -8.96 -0.53
CA LEU A 274 -8.38 -10.00 0.51
C LEU A 274 -9.10 -9.52 1.78
N ALA A 275 -8.90 -8.27 2.21
CA ALA A 275 -9.63 -7.69 3.34
C ALA A 275 -11.15 -7.61 3.09
N LEU A 276 -11.57 -7.49 1.82
CA LEU A 276 -12.97 -7.58 1.38
C LEU A 276 -13.50 -9.02 1.28
N GLY A 277 -12.70 -10.02 1.64
CA GLY A 277 -13.08 -11.43 1.62
C GLY A 277 -13.11 -12.06 0.23
N LYS A 278 -12.43 -11.47 -0.76
CA LYS A 278 -12.25 -12.10 -2.07
C LYS A 278 -11.27 -13.27 -1.98
N ASP A 279 -11.49 -14.30 -2.79
CA ASP A 279 -10.50 -15.36 -2.94
C ASP A 279 -9.20 -14.82 -3.58
N PRO A 280 -8.05 -15.50 -3.37
CA PRO A 280 -6.75 -15.00 -3.82
C PRO A 280 -6.66 -14.67 -5.32
N LEU A 281 -7.17 -15.53 -6.19
CA LEU A 281 -7.08 -15.31 -7.64
C LEU A 281 -7.98 -14.16 -8.09
N SER A 282 -9.20 -14.06 -7.54
CA SER A 282 -10.08 -12.93 -7.79
C SER A 282 -9.48 -11.61 -7.29
N ALA A 283 -8.83 -11.61 -6.12
CA ALA A 283 -8.14 -10.45 -5.57
C ALA A 283 -7.03 -9.96 -6.51
N VAL A 284 -6.25 -10.88 -7.08
CA VAL A 284 -5.21 -10.56 -8.08
C VAL A 284 -5.79 -9.96 -9.36
N ARG A 285 -6.85 -10.56 -9.91
CA ARG A 285 -7.48 -10.07 -11.15
C ARG A 285 -8.02 -8.65 -10.98
N LEU A 286 -8.78 -8.41 -9.90
CA LEU A 286 -9.32 -7.09 -9.58
C LEU A 286 -8.21 -6.05 -9.36
N ALA A 287 -7.13 -6.43 -8.67
CA ALA A 287 -5.99 -5.57 -8.44
C ALA A 287 -5.26 -5.22 -9.75
N LYS A 288 -5.09 -6.19 -10.66
CA LYS A 288 -4.46 -5.98 -11.97
C LYS A 288 -5.29 -5.04 -12.84
N ASP A 289 -6.61 -5.19 -12.85
CA ASP A 289 -7.53 -4.28 -13.56
C ASP A 289 -7.46 -2.85 -13.01
N TYR A 290 -7.46 -2.71 -11.67
CA TYR A 290 -7.32 -1.42 -11.00
C TYR A 290 -6.02 -0.72 -11.37
N VAL A 291 -4.87 -1.42 -11.24
CA VAL A 291 -3.55 -0.84 -11.54
C VAL A 291 -3.40 -0.49 -13.02
N THR A 292 -3.89 -1.36 -13.91
CA THR A 292 -3.87 -1.09 -15.36
C THR A 292 -4.64 0.18 -15.68
N THR A 293 -5.81 0.36 -15.06
CA THR A 293 -6.59 1.58 -15.24
C THR A 293 -5.89 2.77 -14.61
N ALA A 294 -5.36 2.66 -13.40
CA ALA A 294 -4.62 3.73 -12.73
C ALA A 294 -3.40 4.23 -13.52
N LEU A 295 -2.75 3.36 -14.29
CA LEU A 295 -1.66 3.73 -15.20
C LEU A 295 -2.11 4.65 -16.35
N LYS A 296 -3.35 4.50 -16.83
CA LYS A 296 -3.91 5.42 -17.85
C LYS A 296 -4.16 6.83 -17.30
N TYR A 297 -4.25 6.96 -15.98
CA TYR A 297 -4.39 8.22 -15.26
C TYR A 297 -3.10 8.62 -14.54
N ALA A 298 -1.96 8.06 -14.93
CA ALA A 298 -0.69 8.38 -14.31
C ALA A 298 -0.40 9.88 -14.35
N LEU A 299 0.26 10.36 -13.29
CA LEU A 299 0.47 11.78 -13.06
C LEU A 299 1.83 12.20 -13.60
N ASP A 300 1.82 13.10 -14.58
CA ASP A 300 3.04 13.71 -15.12
C ASP A 300 3.50 14.87 -14.23
N ILE A 301 4.10 14.52 -13.10
CA ILE A 301 4.57 15.46 -12.08
C ILE A 301 6.06 15.27 -11.81
N GLY A 302 6.73 16.35 -11.41
CA GLY A 302 8.18 16.35 -11.20
C GLY A 302 8.96 16.34 -12.51
N GLN A 303 10.23 15.93 -12.43
CA GLN A 303 11.17 15.90 -13.58
C GLN A 303 11.68 14.48 -13.87
N GLY A 304 11.06 13.46 -13.26
CA GLY A 304 11.44 12.06 -13.44
C GLY A 304 10.19 11.20 -13.62
N THR A 305 10.21 9.99 -13.07
CA THR A 305 9.06 9.08 -13.20
C THR A 305 7.94 9.47 -12.22
N GLY A 306 6.82 9.93 -12.76
CA GLY A 306 5.62 10.25 -12.01
C GLY A 306 4.84 9.02 -11.53
N PRO A 307 3.95 9.18 -10.54
CA PRO A 307 3.19 8.08 -9.94
C PRO A 307 1.95 7.68 -10.75
N VAL A 308 1.44 6.48 -10.46
CA VAL A 308 0.12 6.03 -10.95
C VAL A 308 -1.02 6.90 -10.41
N GLY A 309 -2.12 7.01 -11.15
CA GLY A 309 -3.26 7.84 -10.79
C GLY A 309 -4.25 7.13 -9.85
N HIS A 310 -3.92 6.96 -8.56
CA HIS A 310 -4.77 6.22 -7.61
C HIS A 310 -6.23 6.70 -7.54
N PHE A 311 -6.43 8.02 -7.68
CA PHE A 311 -7.71 8.69 -7.50
C PHE A 311 -8.63 8.65 -8.72
N PHE A 312 -8.27 7.95 -9.81
CA PHE A 312 -9.11 7.87 -11.00
C PHE A 312 -10.57 7.47 -10.72
N PRO A 313 -10.91 6.60 -9.74
CA PRO A 313 -12.31 6.25 -9.47
C PRO A 313 -13.14 7.40 -8.89
N LEU A 314 -12.49 8.47 -8.43
CA LEU A 314 -13.13 9.68 -7.92
C LEU A 314 -13.33 10.75 -9.00
N LEU A 315 -12.72 10.57 -10.18
CA LEU A 315 -12.87 11.52 -11.27
C LEU A 315 -14.26 11.42 -11.87
N PRO A 316 -14.90 12.55 -12.24
CA PRO A 316 -16.15 12.55 -12.99
C PRO A 316 -16.02 11.72 -14.28
N ALA A 317 -17.11 11.06 -14.69
CA ALA A 317 -17.14 10.23 -15.89
C ALA A 317 -16.64 10.97 -17.16
N ASP A 318 -16.89 12.29 -17.24
CA ASP A 318 -16.47 13.12 -18.36
C ASP A 318 -14.96 13.40 -18.38
N THR A 319 -14.29 13.32 -17.23
CA THR A 319 -12.83 13.48 -17.10
C THR A 319 -12.08 12.21 -17.47
N LEU A 320 -12.75 11.05 -17.40
CA LEU A 320 -12.19 9.76 -17.81
C LEU A 320 -11.89 9.70 -19.33
N ASN A 321 -12.59 10.49 -20.14
CA ASN A 321 -12.42 10.55 -21.59
C ASN A 321 -11.30 11.50 -22.06
N LEU A 322 -10.76 12.37 -21.19
CA LEU A 322 -9.82 13.42 -21.60
C LEU A 322 -8.35 12.97 -21.67
N ASN A 323 -7.96 11.94 -20.93
CA ASN A 323 -6.56 11.48 -20.86
C ASN A 323 -6.20 10.39 -21.87
N VAL A 324 -7.15 9.89 -22.65
CA VAL A 324 -6.88 8.87 -23.69
C VAL A 324 -6.19 9.47 -24.94
N GLY A 325 -6.05 10.81 -25.03
CA GLY A 325 -5.56 11.50 -26.24
C GLY A 325 -4.31 12.36 -26.09
N ALA A 326 -3.70 12.47 -24.91
CA ALA A 326 -2.54 13.35 -24.72
C ALA A 326 -1.21 12.59 -24.86
N SER A 327 -0.96 12.02 -26.05
CA SER A 327 0.42 11.72 -26.45
C SER A 327 1.13 13.04 -26.68
N LYS A 328 2.15 13.36 -25.88
CA LYS A 328 3.07 14.47 -26.19
C LYS A 328 3.71 14.18 -27.55
N VAL A 329 3.26 14.93 -28.56
CA VAL A 329 4.01 15.16 -29.79
C VAL A 329 5.22 16.00 -29.38
N GLU A 330 6.41 15.40 -29.47
CA GLU A 330 7.64 16.12 -29.82
C GLU A 330 7.98 15.80 -31.27
#